data_AF-A0A947C2D9-F1
#
_entry.id   AF-A0A947C2D9-F1
#
_cell.length_a   1.000
_cell.length_b   1.000
_cell.length_c   1.000
_cell.angle_alpha   90.00
_cell.angle_beta   90.00
_cell.angle_gamma   90.00
#
_symmetry.space_group_name_H-M   'P 1'
#
loop_
_entity.id
_entity.type
_entity.pdbx_description
1 polymer ?
#
loop_
_entity_poly.entity_id
_entity_poly.type
_entity_poly.pdbx_seq_one_letter_code
_entity_poly.pdbx_strand_id
1 'polypeptide(L)'
;MGLIIQQRALQAAGGLRQVLLVVRKRDKSLFDQMQRAMNSVVLNIAEADGNDPGTARARFATACGSAKEVRAGLQLAVAYGYFPSSTVTKVDTALDEVCAMSWRLSGR
;
A
#
# COMPACT_ATOMS: atom_id res chain seq x y z
N MET A 1 1.93 20.54 -7.03
CA MET A 1 2.95 20.03 -6.09
C MET A 1 2.36 18.80 -5.45
N GLY A 2 2.82 17.59 -5.75
CA GLY A 2 2.17 16.36 -5.26
C GLY A 2 2.37 16.15 -3.76
N LEU A 3 1.35 15.65 -3.06
CA LEU A 3 1.40 15.39 -1.61
C LEU A 3 2.58 14.48 -1.25
N ILE A 4 3.27 14.74 -0.13
CA ILE A 4 4.40 13.92 0.38
C ILE A 4 3.98 12.44 0.51
N ILE A 5 2.74 12.20 0.96
CA ILE A 5 2.19 10.86 1.10
C ILE A 5 2.05 10.12 -0.24
N GLN A 6 1.75 10.84 -1.33
CA GLN A 6 1.65 10.25 -2.68
C GLN A 6 3.03 9.80 -3.17
N GLN A 7 4.06 10.63 -2.95
CA GLN A 7 5.44 10.28 -3.30
C GLN A 7 5.90 9.05 -2.51
N ARG A 8 5.59 8.99 -1.21
CA ARG A 8 5.92 7.83 -0.37
C ARG A 8 5.20 6.56 -0.83
N ALA A 9 3.92 6.66 -1.21
CA ALA A 9 3.16 5.54 -1.74
C ALA A 9 3.74 5.02 -3.07
N LEU A 10 4.19 5.91 -3.97
CA LEU A 10 4.87 5.52 -5.21
C LEU A 10 6.22 4.84 -4.95
N GLN A 11 6.99 5.32 -3.96
CA GLN A 11 8.22 4.65 -3.53
C GLN A 11 7.93 3.22 -3.01
N ALA A 12 6.89 3.06 -2.20
CA ALA A 12 6.46 1.75 -1.72
C ALA A 12 6.05 0.82 -2.88
N ALA A 13 5.27 1.31 -3.85
CA ALA A 13 4.90 0.56 -5.05
C ALA A 13 6.14 0.11 -5.86
N GLY A 14 7.14 0.99 -5.99
CA GLY A 14 8.41 0.63 -6.63
C GLY A 14 9.15 -0.48 -5.88
N GLY A 15 9.16 -0.43 -4.53
CA GLY A 15 9.74 -1.46 -3.67
C GLY A 15 9.06 -2.82 -3.77
N LEU A 16 7.76 -2.87 -4.10
CA LEU A 16 7.01 -4.10 -4.27
C LEU A 16 7.37 -4.87 -5.55
N ARG A 17 8.01 -4.25 -6.55
CA ARG A 17 8.22 -4.88 -7.86
C ARG A 17 8.85 -6.27 -7.77
N GLN A 18 9.94 -6.41 -6.99
CA GLN A 18 10.64 -7.69 -6.86
C GLN A 18 9.83 -8.71 -6.05
N VAL A 19 9.12 -8.24 -5.02
CA VAL A 19 8.24 -9.07 -4.19
C VAL A 19 7.10 -9.65 -5.02
N LEU A 20 6.39 -8.79 -5.75
CA LEU A 20 5.23 -9.18 -6.57
C LEU A 20 5.61 -10.15 -7.69
N LEU A 21 6.83 -10.10 -8.23
CA LEU A 21 7.30 -11.09 -9.21
C LEU A 21 7.43 -12.48 -8.59
N VAL A 22 7.90 -12.59 -7.34
CA VAL A 22 7.97 -13.87 -6.63
C VAL A 22 6.58 -14.36 -6.26
N VAL A 23 5.75 -13.48 -5.68
CA VAL A 23 4.36 -13.82 -5.32
C VAL A 23 3.59 -14.28 -6.55
N ARG A 24 3.65 -13.56 -7.68
CA ARG A 24 2.94 -13.93 -8.93
C ARG A 24 3.27 -15.35 -9.42
N LYS A 25 4.52 -15.78 -9.26
CA LYS A 25 4.97 -17.12 -9.68
C LYS A 25 4.48 -18.23 -8.73
N ARG A 26 4.24 -17.91 -7.46
CA ARG A 26 3.88 -18.88 -6.41
C ARG A 26 2.39 -18.91 -6.11
N ASP A 27 1.74 -17.74 -6.14
CA ASP A 27 0.35 -17.51 -5.80
C ASP A 27 -0.20 -16.32 -6.59
N LYS A 28 -0.88 -16.63 -7.70
CA LYS A 28 -1.49 -15.62 -8.56
C LYS A 28 -2.62 -14.86 -7.86
N SER A 29 -3.40 -15.53 -7.01
CA SER A 29 -4.54 -14.90 -6.32
C SER A 29 -4.06 -13.85 -5.33
N LEU A 30 -3.04 -14.18 -4.52
CA LEU A 30 -2.42 -13.24 -3.59
C LEU A 30 -1.78 -12.06 -4.34
N PHE A 31 -1.09 -12.33 -5.45
CA PHE A 31 -0.55 -11.27 -6.31
C PHE A 31 -1.65 -10.31 -6.80
N ASP A 32 -2.77 -10.83 -7.32
CA ASP A 32 -3.85 -10.01 -7.86
C ASP A 32 -4.53 -9.18 -6.75
N GLN A 33 -4.59 -9.69 -5.50
CA GLN A 33 -5.06 -8.94 -4.34
C GLN A 33 -4.10 -7.82 -3.96
N MET A 34 -2.81 -8.14 -3.79
CA MET A 34 -1.78 -7.16 -3.41
C MET A 34 -1.63 -6.05 -4.45
N GLN A 35 -1.66 -6.41 -5.74
CA GLN A 35 -1.53 -5.43 -6.83
C GLN A 35 -2.72 -4.47 -6.85
N ARG A 36 -3.95 -4.97 -6.74
CA ARG A 36 -5.15 -4.12 -6.68
C ARG A 36 -5.15 -3.22 -5.46
N ALA A 37 -4.79 -3.75 -4.30
CA ALA A 37 -4.69 -2.98 -3.07
C ALA A 37 -3.64 -1.86 -3.20
N MET A 38 -2.44 -2.15 -3.72
CA MET A 38 -1.41 -1.12 -3.92
C MET A 38 -1.86 -0.03 -4.91
N ASN A 39 -2.53 -0.41 -6.00
CA ASN A 39 -3.10 0.55 -6.94
C ASN A 39 -4.14 1.44 -6.24
N SER A 40 -5.02 0.83 -5.43
CA SER A 40 -6.03 1.55 -4.64
C SER A 40 -5.41 2.57 -3.68
N VAL A 41 -4.28 2.24 -3.03
CA VAL A 41 -3.56 3.19 -2.16
C VAL A 41 -3.17 4.45 -2.93
N VAL A 42 -2.46 4.28 -4.06
CA VAL A 42 -1.94 5.41 -4.84
C VAL A 42 -3.07 6.23 -5.45
N LEU A 43 -4.09 5.57 -6.02
CA LEU A 43 -5.21 6.24 -6.68
C LEU A 43 -6.09 7.00 -5.70
N ASN A 44 -6.42 6.43 -4.54
CA ASN A 44 -7.23 7.16 -3.55
C ASN A 44 -6.47 8.35 -2.94
N ILE A 45 -5.15 8.26 -2.75
CA ILE A 45 -4.34 9.42 -2.32
C ILE A 45 -4.38 10.52 -3.38
N ALA A 46 -4.22 10.16 -4.65
CA ALA A 46 -4.26 11.12 -5.76
C ALA A 46 -5.65 11.78 -5.89
N GLU A 47 -6.72 11.00 -5.76
CA GLU A 47 -8.09 11.52 -5.80
C GLU A 47 -8.42 12.38 -4.58
N ALA A 48 -7.83 12.13 -3.41
CA ALA A 48 -8.03 12.99 -2.25
C ALA A 48 -7.47 14.42 -2.48
N ASP A 49 -6.45 14.55 -3.33
CA ASP A 49 -5.88 15.83 -3.74
C ASP A 49 -6.84 16.53 -4.73
N GLY A 50 -7.45 17.64 -4.31
CA GLY A 50 -8.40 18.42 -5.12
C GLY A 50 -9.89 18.14 -4.86
N ASN A 51 -10.23 17.25 -3.93
CA ASN A 51 -11.60 16.99 -3.51
C ASN A 51 -12.05 17.85 -2.32
N ASP A 52 -13.36 17.95 -2.09
CA ASP A 52 -13.90 18.58 -0.88
C ASP A 52 -13.45 17.81 0.39
N PRO A 53 -13.43 18.47 1.57
CA PRO A 53 -12.88 17.86 2.78
C PRO A 53 -13.55 16.55 3.21
N GLY A 54 -14.85 16.36 2.89
CA GLY A 54 -15.56 15.13 3.22
C GLY A 54 -15.10 13.96 2.36
N THR A 55 -15.11 14.17 1.05
CA THR A 55 -14.64 13.19 0.06
C THR A 55 -13.17 12.86 0.27
N ALA A 56 -12.32 13.86 0.50
CA ALA A 56 -10.89 13.67 0.75
C ALA A 56 -10.64 12.76 1.96
N ARG A 57 -11.34 12.96 3.09
CA ARG A 57 -11.22 12.10 4.28
C ARG A 57 -11.60 10.65 3.99
N ALA A 58 -12.69 10.43 3.26
CA ALA A 58 -13.11 9.08 2.89
C ALA A 58 -12.07 8.39 2.00
N ARG A 59 -11.47 9.12 1.05
CA ARG A 59 -10.39 8.61 0.20
C ARG A 59 -9.13 8.24 1.00
N PHE A 60 -8.72 9.08 1.95
CA PHE A 60 -7.60 8.73 2.84
C PHE A 60 -7.91 7.52 3.73
N ALA A 61 -9.15 7.36 4.20
CA ALA A 61 -9.55 6.16 4.94
C ALA A 61 -9.43 4.89 4.08
N THR A 62 -9.89 4.95 2.82
CA THR A 62 -9.74 3.84 1.85
C THR A 62 -8.27 3.55 1.56
N ALA A 63 -7.44 4.57 1.34
CA ALA A 63 -6.00 4.40 1.14
C ALA A 63 -5.32 3.72 2.34
N CYS A 64 -5.70 4.11 3.57
CA CYS A 64 -5.24 3.46 4.80
C CYS A 64 -5.63 1.97 4.83
N GLY A 65 -6.88 1.65 4.51
CA GLY A 65 -7.38 0.27 4.42
C GLY A 65 -6.60 -0.56 3.41
N SER A 66 -6.46 -0.08 2.17
CA SER A 66 -5.71 -0.79 1.13
C SER A 66 -4.22 -0.92 1.46
N ALA A 67 -3.61 0.04 2.17
CA ALA A 67 -2.22 -0.10 2.61
C ALA A 67 -2.07 -1.28 3.61
N LYS A 68 -3.03 -1.42 4.54
CA LYS A 68 -3.07 -2.57 5.47
C LYS A 68 -3.24 -3.89 4.73
N GLU A 69 -4.05 -3.94 3.68
CA GLU A 69 -4.22 -5.14 2.85
C GLU A 69 -2.91 -5.55 2.16
N VAL A 70 -2.17 -4.60 1.59
CA VAL A 70 -0.86 -4.90 0.98
C VAL A 70 0.10 -5.46 2.04
N ARG A 71 0.15 -4.86 3.23
CA ARG A 71 1.01 -5.32 4.33
C ARG A 71 0.63 -6.72 4.81
N ALA A 72 -0.66 -7.00 4.96
CA ALA A 72 -1.14 -8.34 5.27
C ALA A 72 -0.72 -9.36 4.20
N GLY A 73 -0.78 -8.98 2.91
CA GLY A 73 -0.27 -9.81 1.83
C GLY A 73 1.23 -10.09 1.90
N LEU A 74 2.04 -9.09 2.30
CA LEU A 74 3.48 -9.29 2.54
C LEU A 74 3.72 -10.29 3.68
N GLN A 75 3.00 -10.13 4.79
CA GLN A 75 3.10 -11.02 5.94
C GLN A 75 2.68 -12.46 5.59
N LEU A 76 1.61 -12.61 4.80
CA LEU A 76 1.14 -13.91 4.34
C LEU A 76 2.16 -14.60 3.41
N ALA A 77 2.76 -13.85 2.48
CA ALA A 77 3.81 -14.38 1.60
C ALA A 77 5.07 -14.82 2.38
N VAL A 78 5.42 -14.10 3.46
CA VAL A 78 6.50 -14.53 4.39
C VAL A 78 6.09 -15.79 5.14
N ALA A 79 4.86 -15.86 5.67
CA ALA A 79 4.35 -17.02 6.41
C ALA A 79 4.30 -18.29 5.52
N TYR A 80 3.98 -18.13 4.24
CA TYR A 80 4.03 -19.21 3.25
C TYR A 80 5.44 -19.57 2.78
N GLY A 81 6.48 -18.86 3.25
CA GLY A 81 7.88 -19.15 2.93
C GLY A 81 8.29 -18.74 1.52
N TYR A 82 7.61 -17.78 0.89
CA TYR A 82 7.99 -17.32 -0.45
C TYR A 82 9.31 -16.56 -0.45
N PHE A 83 9.65 -15.90 0.66
CA PHE A 83 10.91 -15.21 0.91
C PHE A 83 11.05 -14.89 2.42
N PRO A 84 12.27 -14.61 2.92
CA PRO A 84 12.46 -14.20 4.32
C PRO A 84 11.86 -12.82 4.59
N SER A 85 11.53 -12.55 5.87
CA SER A 85 10.97 -11.27 6.32
C SER A 85 11.86 -10.07 6.00
N SER A 86 13.19 -10.27 5.98
CA SER A 86 14.18 -9.24 5.60
C SER A 86 13.98 -8.70 4.18
N THR A 87 13.38 -9.49 3.28
CA THR A 87 13.08 -9.08 1.89
C THR A 87 12.05 -7.95 1.85
N VAL A 88 11.11 -7.94 2.80
CA VAL A 88 9.96 -7.01 2.79
C VAL A 88 10.07 -5.88 3.81
N THR A 89 11.01 -5.92 4.74
CA THR A 89 11.10 -4.95 5.85
C THR A 89 11.05 -3.49 5.39
N LYS A 90 11.82 -3.12 4.36
CA LYS A 90 11.87 -1.74 3.85
C LYS A 90 10.53 -1.30 3.24
N VAL A 91 9.89 -2.19 2.48
CA VAL A 91 8.61 -1.86 1.83
C VAL A 91 7.44 -1.89 2.81
N ASP A 92 7.45 -2.81 3.79
CA ASP A 92 6.46 -2.84 4.87
C ASP A 92 6.54 -1.57 5.73
N THR A 93 7.75 -1.10 6.04
CA THR A 93 7.95 0.17 6.78
C THR A 93 7.40 1.36 5.99
N ALA A 94 7.68 1.44 4.69
CA ALA A 94 7.14 2.51 3.85
C ALA A 94 5.60 2.48 3.77
N LEU A 95 4.99 1.28 3.72
CA LEU A 95 3.54 1.11 3.74
C LEU A 95 2.92 1.45 5.10
N ASP A 96 3.61 1.16 6.20
CA ASP A 96 3.19 1.54 7.55
C ASP A 96 3.12 3.07 7.69
N GLU A 97 4.14 3.78 7.20
CA GLU A 97 4.14 5.24 7.18
C GLU A 97 3.02 5.82 6.29
N VAL A 98 2.79 5.25 5.11
CA VAL A 98 1.67 5.63 4.24
C VAL A 98 0.33 5.40 4.94
N CYS A 99 0.18 4.27 5.63
CA CYS A 99 -1.00 3.95 6.43
C CYS A 99 -1.21 4.98 7.56
N ALA A 100 -0.15 5.34 8.29
CA ALA A 100 -0.21 6.30 9.38
C ALA A 100 -0.56 7.71 8.90
N MET A 101 0.07 8.17 7.81
CA MET A 101 -0.25 9.46 7.19
C MET A 101 -1.69 9.49 6.66
N SER A 102 -2.14 8.42 5.99
CA SER A 102 -3.50 8.31 5.47
C SER A 102 -4.53 8.30 6.61
N TRP A 103 -4.24 7.58 7.70
CA TRP A 103 -5.10 7.56 8.88
C TRP A 103 -5.31 8.96 9.45
N ARG A 104 -4.21 9.69 9.67
CA ARG A 104 -4.26 11.06 10.21
C ARG A 104 -5.04 12.01 9.28
N LEU A 105 -4.83 11.91 7.97
CA LEU A 105 -5.54 12.73 6.98
C LEU A 105 -7.02 12.36 6.83
N SER A 106 -7.41 11.14 7.23
CA SER A 106 -8.81 10.73 7.26
C SER A 106 -9.63 11.37 8.39
N GLY A 107 -8.97 12.06 9.32
CA GLY A 107 -9.61 12.69 10.48
C GLY A 107 -10.01 11.70 11.58
N ARG A 108 -9.31 10.57 11.67
CA ARG A 108 -9.48 9.55 12.71
C ARG A 108 -8.25 9.45 13.60
#